data_AF-A0A7Y2IKX4-F1
#
_entry.id   AF-A0A7Y2IKX4-F1
#
_cell.length_a   1.000
_cell.length_b   1.000
_cell.length_c   1.000
_cell.angle_alpha   90.00
_cell.angle_beta   90.00
_cell.angle_gamma   90.00
#
_symmetry.space_group_name_H-M   'P 1'
#
loop_
_entity.id
_entity.type
_entity.pdbx_description
1 polymer ?
#
loop_
_entity_poly.entity_id
_entity_poly.type
_entity_poly.pdbx_seq_one_letter_code
_entity_poly.pdbx_strand_id
1 'polypeptide(L)'
;MKTSIRKTLAVCSLALICATTALVAPPAQADSNSVGPLSTEEQFVARQYEDFLGRAPDAGGLNFWSGLLEGGRSGSEVVVALASSPEFEGRMAPVVRLYYAYFRRPPNYNGLRFWANQLATGSTRIEVSQAFADAPEFVVTYGSLSDEEFINLVYQNVLERPADDSGRTYWLGQMAAGANRGQVMLAFSEAAEYRTRMDPVVKATMLYVGLLRRKPDTNGLNYWASVLRDGGSYQAVVGGFLTGNEYRSRMEALYPQKQPLTGERVATARTARAIAVKVDNKDSARPQKNLHLADIVIEEEVEYSITRFIAIYHSEIPPIVGPTRSVRTTDFGVLGAYNTPLLITSGGNSTVLQILSEFDGTAVLNRNEKTVPAAYFRNNSRPAPHNLYARTATILGSAPAGSAPQAIFRYREPGVRSSVGAATNGVRIDFGANDVSYRWDPFARGWQRTQNGRVHSMDDGTIIAPDNVVVQETKYVPSIADGNTPEAISAGGGRVHVYTDGKYITGTWTRPTVADPTTLTDDNGNPILLTPGETWVALARPEFITQR
;
A
#
# COMPACT_ATOMS: atom_id res chain seq x y z
N MET A 1 -82.83 10.63 25.07
CA MET A 1 -82.71 9.17 25.27
C MET A 1 -81.30 8.92 25.80
N LYS A 2 -81.13 8.54 27.08
CA LYS A 2 -80.73 7.17 27.55
C LYS A 2 -79.48 6.67 26.79
N THR A 3 -78.33 6.26 27.36
CA THR A 3 -78.02 5.60 28.64
C THR A 3 -76.48 5.51 28.84
N SER A 4 -76.05 5.33 30.10
CA SER A 4 -74.71 5.03 30.65
C SER A 4 -73.84 3.96 29.95
N ILE A 5 -72.50 4.06 30.06
CA ILE A 5 -71.42 3.02 30.25
C ILE A 5 -70.12 3.83 30.52
N ARG A 6 -69.40 3.86 31.67
CA ARG A 6 -68.73 2.91 32.59
C ARG A 6 -67.61 2.02 32.01
N LYS A 7 -66.39 2.28 32.52
CA LYS A 7 -65.29 1.37 32.94
C LYS A 7 -64.19 0.99 31.91
N THR A 8 -62.98 1.59 32.06
CA THR A 8 -61.70 1.06 32.65
C THR A 8 -60.82 0.47 31.53
N LEU A 9 -59.52 0.71 31.33
CA LEU A 9 -58.34 0.83 32.20
C LEU A 9 -57.30 1.77 31.55
N ALA A 10 -56.64 2.58 32.38
CA ALA A 10 -55.23 2.92 32.20
C ALA A 10 -54.39 1.88 32.96
N VAL A 11 -53.22 1.49 32.44
CA VAL A 11 -51.96 1.29 33.19
C VAL A 11 -50.81 0.99 32.21
N CYS A 12 -49.76 1.79 32.37
CA CYS A 12 -48.33 1.59 32.14
C CYS A 12 -47.80 1.08 30.79
N SER A 13 -47.23 2.05 30.08
CA SER A 13 -46.02 2.00 29.27
C SER A 13 -44.96 1.01 29.76
N LEU A 14 -44.56 0.09 28.88
CA LEU A 14 -43.25 -0.56 28.92
C LEU A 14 -42.56 -0.28 27.58
N ALA A 15 -41.35 0.29 27.66
CA ALA A 15 -40.52 0.65 26.53
C ALA A 15 -40.15 -0.58 25.69
N LEU A 16 -40.55 -0.59 24.42
CA LEU A 16 -40.03 -1.50 23.43
C LEU A 16 -38.67 -0.94 22.97
N ILE A 17 -37.58 -1.44 23.55
CA ILE A 17 -36.24 -1.26 22.98
C ILE A 17 -36.23 -2.09 21.69
N CYS A 18 -36.50 -1.42 20.58
CA CYS A 18 -36.27 -1.96 19.25
C CYS A 18 -34.74 -2.07 19.07
N ALA A 19 -34.19 -3.26 19.34
CA ALA A 19 -32.83 -3.58 18.94
C ALA A 19 -32.82 -3.64 17.40
N THR A 20 -32.39 -2.55 16.78
CA THR A 20 -32.00 -2.53 15.37
C THR A 20 -30.74 -3.37 15.21
N THR A 21 -30.89 -4.69 15.14
CA THR A 21 -29.90 -5.51 14.44
C THR A 21 -29.93 -5.04 13.00
N ALA A 22 -28.94 -4.23 12.61
CA ALA A 22 -28.72 -3.93 11.22
C ALA A 22 -28.43 -5.27 10.53
N LEU A 23 -29.43 -5.83 9.84
CA LEU A 23 -29.17 -6.82 8.82
C LEU A 23 -28.23 -6.14 7.83
N VAL A 24 -26.98 -6.61 7.80
CA VAL A 24 -26.08 -6.29 6.70
C VAL A 24 -26.76 -6.82 5.45
N ALA A 25 -27.27 -5.90 4.62
CA ALA A 25 -27.79 -6.25 3.32
C ALA A 25 -26.72 -7.06 2.56
N PRO A 26 -27.11 -8.08 1.79
CA PRO A 26 -26.15 -8.77 0.93
C PRO A 26 -25.47 -7.71 0.05
N PRO A 27 -24.14 -7.76 -0.12
CA PRO A 27 -23.47 -6.80 -0.97
C PRO A 27 -24.12 -6.85 -2.35
N ALA A 28 -24.54 -5.68 -2.84
CA ALA A 28 -24.84 -5.46 -4.24
C ALA A 28 -23.73 -6.09 -5.08
N GLN A 29 -24.09 -6.71 -6.21
CA GLN A 29 -23.15 -7.35 -7.15
C GLN A 29 -21.90 -6.48 -7.32
N ALA A 30 -20.82 -6.87 -6.64
CA ALA A 30 -19.58 -6.12 -6.62
C ALA A 30 -18.88 -6.31 -7.96
N ASP A 31 -18.47 -5.20 -8.58
CA ASP A 31 -17.71 -5.16 -9.83
C ASP A 31 -16.57 -6.19 -9.79
N SER A 32 -16.69 -7.21 -10.65
CA SER A 32 -16.00 -8.49 -10.52
C SER A 32 -14.54 -8.50 -11.01
N ASN A 33 -13.88 -7.35 -11.12
CA ASN A 33 -12.52 -7.25 -11.69
C ASN A 33 -11.39 -7.02 -10.68
N SER A 34 -11.64 -7.02 -9.36
CA SER A 34 -10.57 -6.63 -8.43
C SER A 34 -9.59 -7.78 -8.14
N VAL A 35 -8.33 -7.65 -8.57
CA VAL A 35 -7.14 -8.34 -8.02
C VAL A 35 -6.85 -7.95 -6.54
N GLY A 36 -7.84 -7.38 -5.84
CA GLY A 36 -7.70 -6.81 -4.51
C GLY A 36 -6.74 -5.60 -4.51
N PRO A 37 -5.96 -5.39 -3.44
CA PRO A 37 -4.98 -4.28 -3.36
C PRO A 37 -3.66 -4.57 -4.08
N LEU A 38 -3.54 -5.69 -4.81
CA LEU A 38 -2.33 -6.04 -5.53
C LEU A 38 -2.24 -5.26 -6.83
N SER A 39 -1.04 -4.80 -7.17
CA SER A 39 -0.83 -3.84 -8.28
C SER A 39 -0.81 -4.46 -9.68
N THR A 40 -0.78 -5.80 -9.79
CA THR A 40 -0.75 -6.55 -11.07
C THR A 40 -1.42 -7.92 -10.92
N GLU A 41 -1.95 -8.44 -12.01
CA GLU A 41 -2.53 -9.79 -12.15
C GLU A 41 -1.52 -10.89 -11.79
N GLU A 42 -0.26 -10.76 -12.20
CA GLU A 42 0.81 -11.74 -11.90
C GLU A 42 1.10 -11.81 -10.40
N GLN A 43 1.16 -10.67 -9.72
CA GLN A 43 1.32 -10.62 -8.26
C GLN A 43 0.15 -11.31 -7.56
N PHE A 44 -1.07 -11.09 -8.05
CA PHE A 44 -2.25 -11.76 -7.50
C PHE A 44 -2.16 -13.27 -7.66
N VAL A 45 -1.88 -13.76 -8.88
CA VAL A 45 -1.72 -15.19 -9.14
C VAL A 45 -0.62 -15.80 -8.29
N ALA A 46 0.57 -15.20 -8.26
CA ALA A 46 1.69 -15.68 -7.46
C ALA A 46 1.34 -15.76 -5.97
N ARG A 47 0.65 -14.75 -5.44
CA ARG A 47 0.17 -14.75 -4.06
C ARG A 47 -0.82 -15.88 -3.77
N GLN A 48 -1.77 -16.13 -4.68
CA GLN A 48 -2.76 -17.20 -4.48
C GLN A 48 -2.10 -18.58 -4.54
N TYR A 49 -1.12 -18.78 -5.41
CA TYR A 49 -0.32 -20.01 -5.45
C TYR A 49 0.42 -20.26 -4.13
N GLU A 50 1.03 -19.22 -3.56
CA GLU A 50 1.69 -19.31 -2.25
C GLU A 50 0.71 -19.51 -1.07
N ASP A 51 -0.51 -19.00 -1.18
CA ASP A 51 -1.52 -19.10 -0.13
C ASP A 51 -2.20 -20.47 -0.09
N PHE A 52 -2.58 -20.97 -1.26
CA PHE A 52 -3.24 -22.26 -1.38
C PHE A 52 -2.18 -23.36 -1.52
N LEU A 53 -1.37 -23.32 -2.57
CA LEU A 53 -0.47 -24.44 -2.90
C LEU A 53 0.84 -24.43 -2.10
N GLY A 54 1.23 -23.28 -1.53
CA GLY A 54 2.46 -23.14 -0.74
C GLY A 54 3.73 -23.19 -1.59
N ARG A 55 3.64 -22.77 -2.85
CA ARG A 55 4.73 -22.70 -3.82
C ARG A 55 4.43 -21.62 -4.85
N ALA A 56 5.46 -21.14 -5.56
CA ALA A 56 5.29 -20.26 -6.70
C ALA A 56 4.63 -20.99 -7.89
N PRO A 57 3.90 -20.27 -8.76
CA PRO A 57 3.46 -20.82 -10.04
C PRO A 57 4.66 -21.06 -10.96
N ASP A 58 4.59 -22.10 -11.78
CA ASP A 58 5.47 -22.19 -12.95
C ASP A 58 5.04 -21.16 -14.01
N ALA A 59 5.89 -20.95 -15.04
CA ALA A 59 5.63 -19.96 -16.08
C ALA A 59 4.31 -20.21 -16.84
N GLY A 60 3.93 -21.48 -17.06
CA GLY A 60 2.69 -21.82 -17.75
C GLY A 60 1.45 -21.49 -16.91
N GLY A 61 1.48 -21.86 -15.62
CA GLY A 61 0.43 -21.53 -14.67
C GLY A 61 0.27 -20.03 -14.46
N LEU A 62 1.38 -19.31 -14.33
CA LEU A 62 1.35 -17.85 -14.18
C LEU A 62 0.66 -17.19 -15.38
N ASN A 63 1.14 -17.49 -16.60
CA ASN A 63 0.62 -16.91 -17.83
C ASN A 63 -0.86 -17.27 -18.09
N PHE A 64 -1.25 -18.51 -17.76
CA PHE A 64 -2.64 -18.94 -17.93
C PHE A 64 -3.60 -18.14 -17.04
N TRP A 65 -3.28 -18.00 -15.75
CA TRP A 65 -4.17 -17.32 -14.82
C TRP A 65 -4.13 -15.80 -14.98
N SER A 66 -2.97 -15.19 -15.24
CA SER A 66 -2.90 -13.74 -15.50
C SER A 66 -3.64 -13.37 -16.78
N GLY A 67 -3.47 -14.14 -17.87
CA GLY A 67 -4.21 -13.92 -19.11
C GLY A 67 -5.73 -14.07 -18.98
N LEU A 68 -6.21 -14.94 -18.09
CA LEU A 68 -7.65 -15.01 -17.78
C LEU A 68 -8.16 -13.76 -17.03
N LEU A 69 -7.37 -13.23 -16.10
CA LEU A 69 -7.71 -11.99 -15.38
C LEU A 69 -7.73 -10.80 -16.34
N GLU A 70 -6.71 -10.69 -17.22
CA GLU A 70 -6.68 -9.69 -18.30
C GLU A 70 -7.90 -9.81 -19.24
N GLY A 71 -8.36 -11.04 -19.48
CA GLY A 71 -9.56 -11.35 -20.25
C GLY A 71 -10.90 -11.05 -19.53
N GLY A 72 -10.87 -10.44 -18.35
CA GLY A 72 -12.05 -10.03 -17.59
C GLY A 72 -12.60 -11.07 -16.62
N ARG A 73 -11.84 -12.15 -16.35
CA ARG A 73 -12.22 -13.12 -15.32
C ARG A 73 -11.98 -12.55 -13.92
N SER A 74 -12.83 -12.93 -12.95
CA SER A 74 -12.70 -12.41 -11.60
C SER A 74 -11.59 -13.11 -10.79
N GLY A 75 -10.93 -12.36 -9.91
CA GLY A 75 -9.99 -12.93 -8.93
C GLY A 75 -10.63 -13.99 -8.04
N SER A 76 -11.93 -13.85 -7.75
CA SER A 76 -12.70 -14.85 -7.01
C SER A 76 -12.77 -16.20 -7.74
N GLU A 77 -12.88 -16.22 -9.06
CA GLU A 77 -12.89 -17.47 -9.83
C GLU A 77 -11.53 -18.16 -9.81
N VAL A 78 -10.44 -17.40 -9.89
CA VAL A 78 -9.07 -17.95 -9.76
C VAL A 78 -8.90 -18.60 -8.39
N VAL A 79 -9.32 -17.91 -7.33
CA VAL A 79 -9.25 -18.45 -5.97
C VAL A 79 -10.16 -19.66 -5.79
N VAL A 80 -11.38 -19.67 -6.33
CA VAL A 80 -12.25 -20.86 -6.31
C VAL A 80 -11.56 -22.04 -7.01
N ALA A 81 -10.94 -21.83 -8.16
CA ALA A 81 -10.25 -22.88 -8.89
C ALA A 81 -9.06 -23.46 -8.09
N LEU A 82 -8.25 -22.61 -7.45
CA LEU A 82 -7.14 -23.04 -6.61
C LEU A 82 -7.63 -23.72 -5.33
N ALA A 83 -8.63 -23.15 -4.66
CA ALA A 83 -9.18 -23.67 -3.40
C ALA A 83 -9.92 -25.01 -3.58
N SER A 84 -10.50 -25.27 -4.74
CA SER A 84 -11.15 -26.54 -5.09
C SER A 84 -10.24 -27.50 -5.85
N SER A 85 -8.95 -27.17 -5.99
CA SER A 85 -8.01 -28.04 -6.70
C SER A 85 -7.75 -29.34 -5.91
N PRO A 86 -7.55 -30.49 -6.58
CA PRO A 86 -7.16 -31.72 -5.88
C PRO A 86 -5.88 -31.57 -5.05
N GLU A 87 -4.95 -30.71 -5.49
CA GLU A 87 -3.71 -30.39 -4.78
C GLU A 87 -3.96 -29.70 -3.43
N PHE A 88 -4.97 -28.82 -3.37
CA PHE A 88 -5.31 -28.10 -2.14
C PHE A 88 -6.43 -28.77 -1.35
N GLU A 89 -7.63 -28.84 -1.91
CA GLU A 89 -8.81 -29.37 -1.24
C GLU A 89 -8.61 -30.83 -0.80
N GLY A 90 -8.04 -31.65 -1.69
CA GLY A 90 -7.78 -33.07 -1.43
C GLY A 90 -6.84 -33.32 -0.26
N ARG A 91 -6.01 -32.34 0.11
CA ARG A 91 -5.08 -32.38 1.26
C ARG A 91 -5.65 -31.68 2.49
N MET A 92 -6.28 -30.53 2.31
CA MET A 92 -6.74 -29.69 3.42
C MET A 92 -8.07 -30.17 4.00
N ALA A 93 -9.04 -30.50 3.15
CA ALA A 93 -10.41 -30.79 3.58
C ALA A 93 -10.52 -32.01 4.52
N PRO A 94 -9.82 -33.14 4.28
CA PRO A 94 -9.83 -34.28 5.22
C PRO A 94 -9.27 -33.91 6.58
N VAL A 95 -8.17 -33.14 6.63
CA VAL A 95 -7.55 -32.71 7.89
C VAL A 95 -8.48 -31.77 8.65
N VAL A 96 -9.11 -30.81 7.96
CA VAL A 96 -10.10 -29.92 8.59
C VAL A 96 -11.25 -30.73 9.20
N ARG A 97 -11.79 -31.72 8.46
CA ARG A 97 -12.84 -32.60 9.00
C ARG A 97 -12.37 -33.38 10.22
N LEU A 98 -11.13 -33.90 10.22
CA LEU A 98 -10.56 -34.58 11.39
C LEU A 98 -10.45 -33.65 12.59
N TYR A 99 -10.07 -32.38 12.43
CA TYR A 99 -10.07 -31.41 13.54
C TYR A 99 -11.45 -31.20 14.15
N TYR A 100 -12.50 -31.09 13.33
CA TYR A 100 -13.87 -30.97 13.85
C TYR A 100 -14.39 -32.29 14.45
N ALA A 101 -14.02 -33.43 13.87
CA ALA A 101 -14.43 -34.75 14.35
C ALA A 101 -13.77 -35.12 15.68
N TYR A 102 -12.47 -34.89 15.82
CA TYR A 102 -11.72 -35.17 17.04
C TYR A 102 -11.88 -34.09 18.10
N PHE A 103 -11.76 -32.81 17.74
CA PHE A 103 -11.56 -31.74 18.74
C PHE A 103 -12.69 -30.71 18.77
N ARG A 104 -13.72 -30.85 17.93
CA ARG A 104 -14.88 -29.94 17.84
C ARG A 104 -14.47 -28.46 17.67
N ARG A 105 -13.33 -28.21 17.01
CA ARG A 105 -12.79 -26.86 16.78
C ARG A 105 -12.06 -26.75 15.43
N PRO A 106 -11.94 -25.55 14.86
CA PRO A 106 -11.11 -25.33 13.68
C PRO A 106 -9.61 -25.56 13.98
N PRO A 107 -8.81 -25.96 12.98
CA PRO A 107 -7.35 -25.89 13.06
C PRO A 107 -6.85 -24.45 13.08
N ASN A 108 -5.66 -24.25 13.63
CA ASN A 108 -4.85 -23.06 13.34
C ASN A 108 -4.05 -23.26 12.03
N TYR A 109 -3.55 -22.14 11.48
CA TYR A 109 -2.84 -22.15 10.19
C TYR A 109 -1.65 -23.12 10.17
N ASN A 110 -0.79 -23.06 11.19
CA ASN A 110 0.41 -23.90 11.26
C ASN A 110 0.08 -25.40 11.39
N GLY A 111 -0.91 -25.75 12.22
CA GLY A 111 -1.34 -27.13 12.40
C GLY A 111 -1.94 -27.73 11.14
N LEU A 112 -2.81 -26.97 10.45
CA LEU A 112 -3.36 -27.44 9.18
C LEU A 112 -2.28 -27.61 8.11
N ARG A 113 -1.35 -26.64 7.97
CA ARG A 113 -0.23 -26.74 7.03
C ARG A 113 0.69 -27.91 7.36
N PHE A 114 0.98 -28.17 8.63
CA PHE A 114 1.80 -29.30 9.06
C PHE A 114 1.22 -30.63 8.56
N TRP A 115 -0.06 -30.90 8.86
CA TRP A 115 -0.71 -32.15 8.45
C TRP A 115 -0.92 -32.25 6.95
N ALA A 116 -1.25 -31.15 6.27
CA ALA A 116 -1.34 -31.14 4.81
C ALA A 116 0.01 -31.46 4.16
N ASN A 117 1.12 -31.01 4.75
CA ASN A 117 2.46 -31.34 4.27
C ASN A 117 2.81 -32.81 4.54
N GLN A 118 2.44 -33.39 5.68
CA GLN A 118 2.62 -34.83 5.94
C GLN A 118 1.93 -35.69 4.86
N LEU A 119 0.69 -35.33 4.51
CA LEU A 119 -0.03 -35.98 3.41
C LEU A 119 0.66 -35.78 2.06
N ALA A 120 1.26 -34.61 1.82
CA ALA A 120 2.00 -34.33 0.60
C ALA A 120 3.33 -35.12 0.51
N THR A 121 3.95 -35.46 1.64
CA THR A 121 5.22 -36.20 1.73
C THR A 121 5.05 -37.70 1.94
N GLY A 122 3.82 -38.23 1.80
CA GLY A 122 3.56 -39.66 1.74
C GLY A 122 2.84 -40.27 2.93
N SER A 123 2.55 -39.52 4.00
CA SER A 123 1.71 -40.04 5.08
C SER A 123 0.30 -40.32 4.57
N THR A 124 -0.27 -41.42 5.01
CA THR A 124 -1.66 -41.78 4.74
C THR A 124 -2.61 -40.98 5.62
N ARG A 125 -3.86 -40.84 5.18
CA ARG A 125 -4.93 -40.22 6.01
C ARG A 125 -5.20 -41.03 7.28
N ILE A 126 -4.97 -42.33 7.26
CA ILE A 126 -5.11 -43.20 8.44
C ILE A 126 -4.04 -42.86 9.47
N GLU A 127 -2.78 -42.73 9.07
CA GLU A 127 -1.69 -42.35 9.98
C GLU A 127 -1.92 -40.96 10.58
N VAL A 128 -2.35 -39.99 9.77
CA VAL A 128 -2.72 -38.65 10.27
C VAL A 128 -3.89 -38.73 11.25
N SER A 129 -4.95 -39.46 10.92
CA SER A 129 -6.10 -39.64 11.82
C SER A 129 -5.70 -40.35 13.12
N GLN A 130 -4.84 -41.36 13.05
CA GLN A 130 -4.33 -42.08 14.23
C GLN A 130 -3.49 -41.15 15.11
N ALA A 131 -2.65 -40.30 14.53
CA ALA A 131 -1.88 -39.32 15.28
C ALA A 131 -2.76 -38.28 16.01
N PHE A 132 -3.99 -38.01 15.52
CA PHE A 132 -4.96 -37.18 16.25
C PHE A 132 -5.56 -37.93 17.44
N ALA A 133 -5.86 -39.23 17.30
CA ALA A 133 -6.34 -40.06 18.41
C ALA A 133 -5.28 -40.18 19.53
N ASP A 134 -4.00 -40.24 19.15
CA ASP A 134 -2.86 -40.33 20.07
C ASP A 134 -2.40 -38.95 20.59
N ALA A 135 -2.98 -37.86 20.09
CA ALA A 135 -2.55 -36.52 20.44
C ALA A 135 -2.78 -36.24 21.94
N PRO A 136 -1.87 -35.54 22.63
CA PRO A 136 -2.08 -35.11 24.00
C PRO A 136 -3.38 -34.32 24.18
N GLU A 137 -3.78 -33.55 23.16
CA GLU A 137 -5.05 -32.82 23.15
C GLU A 137 -6.28 -33.75 23.25
N PHE A 138 -6.26 -34.91 22.60
CA PHE A 138 -7.35 -35.88 22.67
C PHE A 138 -7.50 -36.42 24.10
N VAL A 139 -6.39 -36.86 24.69
CA VAL A 139 -6.36 -37.38 26.06
C VAL A 139 -6.75 -36.32 27.08
N VAL A 140 -6.32 -35.07 26.90
CA VAL A 140 -6.72 -33.95 27.77
C VAL A 140 -8.21 -33.64 27.63
N THR A 141 -8.78 -33.77 26.43
CA THR A 141 -10.18 -33.42 26.17
C THR A 141 -11.15 -34.51 26.65
N TYR A 142 -10.81 -35.78 26.45
CA TYR A 142 -11.73 -36.92 26.67
C TYR A 142 -11.25 -37.94 27.70
N GLY A 143 -10.00 -37.85 28.17
CA GLY A 143 -9.41 -38.85 29.05
C GLY A 143 -9.03 -40.15 28.34
N SER A 144 -8.77 -41.18 29.14
CA SER A 144 -8.55 -42.54 28.65
C SER A 144 -9.89 -43.22 28.42
N LEU A 145 -10.28 -43.39 27.17
CA LEU A 145 -11.51 -44.08 26.78
C LEU A 145 -11.23 -45.56 26.49
N SER A 146 -12.15 -46.44 26.87
CA SER A 146 -12.29 -47.76 26.26
C SER A 146 -12.71 -47.66 24.79
N ASP A 147 -12.63 -48.75 24.04
CA ASP A 147 -13.03 -48.76 22.63
C ASP A 147 -14.54 -48.53 22.45
N GLU A 148 -15.35 -49.03 23.37
CA GLU A 148 -16.80 -48.79 23.37
C GLU A 148 -17.12 -47.31 23.64
N GLU A 149 -16.47 -46.69 24.63
CA GLU A 149 -16.62 -45.24 24.91
C GLU A 149 -16.13 -44.39 23.75
N PHE A 150 -15.02 -44.78 23.11
CA PHE A 150 -14.50 -44.10 21.91
C PHE A 150 -15.50 -44.16 20.75
N ILE A 151 -16.10 -45.33 20.46
CA ILE A 151 -17.12 -45.46 19.41
C ILE A 151 -18.32 -44.57 19.72
N ASN A 152 -18.83 -44.59 20.95
CA ASN A 152 -19.95 -43.73 21.34
C ASN A 152 -19.61 -42.24 21.18
N LEU A 153 -18.39 -41.83 21.52
CA LEU A 153 -17.91 -40.46 21.30
C LEU A 153 -17.84 -40.11 19.81
N VAL A 154 -17.37 -41.01 18.96
CA VAL A 154 -17.29 -40.78 17.50
C VAL A 154 -18.69 -40.54 16.92
N TYR A 155 -19.68 -41.37 17.28
CA TYR A 155 -21.06 -41.17 16.88
C TYR A 155 -21.60 -39.80 17.33
N GLN A 156 -21.33 -39.41 18.57
CA GLN A 156 -21.77 -38.12 19.09
C GLN A 156 -21.08 -36.93 18.40
N ASN A 157 -19.77 -36.97 18.23
CA ASN A 157 -19.01 -35.86 17.65
C ASN A 157 -19.25 -35.68 16.16
N VAL A 158 -19.37 -36.81 15.43
CA VAL A 158 -19.41 -36.83 13.97
C VAL A 158 -20.83 -36.97 13.44
N LEU A 159 -21.70 -37.77 14.05
CA LEU A 159 -23.07 -37.93 13.56
C LEU A 159 -24.09 -37.13 14.37
N GLU A 160 -23.71 -36.61 15.55
CA GLU A 160 -24.61 -35.86 16.45
C GLU A 160 -25.81 -36.69 16.91
N ARG A 161 -25.59 -38.00 17.05
CA ARG A 161 -26.56 -38.98 17.55
C ARG A 161 -25.84 -40.10 18.31
N PRO A 162 -26.52 -40.81 19.22
CA PRO A 162 -25.96 -42.00 19.85
C PRO A 162 -25.73 -43.13 18.83
N ALA A 163 -24.80 -44.03 19.15
CA ALA A 163 -24.59 -45.26 18.39
C ALA A 163 -25.75 -46.22 18.59
N ASP A 164 -26.33 -46.70 17.48
CA ASP A 164 -27.24 -47.84 17.51
C ASP A 164 -26.46 -49.16 17.77
N ASP A 165 -27.17 -50.17 18.28
CA ASP A 165 -26.56 -51.43 18.73
C ASP A 165 -25.81 -52.15 17.61
N SER A 166 -26.37 -52.15 16.39
CA SER A 166 -25.77 -52.76 15.20
C SER A 166 -24.47 -52.04 14.80
N GLY A 167 -24.50 -50.71 14.76
CA GLY A 167 -23.34 -49.89 14.44
C GLY A 167 -22.22 -50.03 15.45
N ARG A 168 -22.54 -49.97 16.75
CA ARG A 168 -21.56 -50.18 17.83
C ARG A 168 -20.93 -51.56 17.75
N THR A 169 -21.74 -52.62 17.54
CA THR A 169 -21.25 -53.99 17.39
C THR A 169 -20.32 -54.14 16.18
N TYR A 170 -20.69 -53.54 15.04
CA TYR A 170 -19.86 -53.56 13.84
C TYR A 170 -18.47 -52.96 14.09
N TRP A 171 -18.40 -51.75 14.66
CA TRP A 171 -17.12 -51.06 14.89
C TRP A 171 -16.26 -51.74 15.96
N LEU A 172 -16.86 -52.26 17.04
CA LEU A 172 -16.14 -53.08 18.01
C LEU A 172 -15.55 -54.33 17.34
N GLY A 173 -16.29 -54.98 16.44
CA GLY A 173 -15.80 -56.10 15.64
C GLY A 173 -14.62 -55.72 14.73
N GLN A 174 -14.66 -54.55 14.09
CA GLN A 174 -13.54 -54.05 13.28
C GLN A 174 -12.29 -53.79 14.13
N MET A 175 -12.45 -53.19 15.32
CA MET A 175 -11.32 -52.92 16.23
C MET A 175 -10.74 -54.21 16.80
N ALA A 176 -11.59 -55.19 17.16
CA ALA A 176 -11.15 -56.52 17.56
C ALA A 176 -10.39 -57.26 16.45
N ALA A 177 -10.71 -56.97 15.18
CA ALA A 177 -10.00 -57.48 14.01
C ALA A 177 -8.70 -56.69 13.67
N GLY A 178 -8.31 -55.72 14.50
CA GLY A 178 -7.06 -54.97 14.36
C GLY A 178 -7.21 -53.55 13.78
N ALA A 179 -8.42 -53.06 13.55
CA ALA A 179 -8.61 -51.67 13.15
C ALA A 179 -8.26 -50.71 14.28
N ASN A 180 -7.45 -49.68 14.01
CA ASN A 180 -7.11 -48.66 15.00
C ASN A 180 -8.16 -47.52 15.04
N ARG A 181 -8.06 -46.67 16.06
CA ARG A 181 -8.97 -45.52 16.26
C ARG A 181 -8.93 -44.54 15.08
N GLY A 182 -7.75 -44.37 14.47
CA GLY A 182 -7.56 -43.58 13.26
C GLY A 182 -8.41 -44.05 12.09
N GLN A 183 -8.48 -45.36 11.85
CA GLN A 183 -9.31 -45.97 10.80
C GLN A 183 -10.79 -45.75 11.06
N VAL A 184 -11.25 -45.95 12.30
CA VAL A 184 -12.65 -45.72 12.68
C VAL A 184 -13.01 -44.25 12.47
N MET A 185 -12.28 -43.31 13.07
CA MET A 185 -12.61 -41.88 12.92
C MET A 185 -12.56 -41.41 11.47
N LEU A 186 -11.57 -41.89 10.69
CA LEU A 186 -11.47 -41.52 9.28
C LEU A 186 -12.69 -42.00 8.47
N ALA A 187 -13.19 -43.20 8.76
CA ALA A 187 -14.39 -43.73 8.10
C ALA A 187 -15.63 -42.86 8.39
N PHE A 188 -15.79 -42.40 9.64
CA PHE A 188 -16.86 -41.47 10.00
C PHE A 188 -16.67 -40.07 9.40
N SER A 189 -15.45 -39.51 9.47
CA SER A 189 -15.18 -38.16 8.96
C SER A 189 -15.27 -38.08 7.43
N GLU A 190 -15.11 -39.20 6.72
CA GLU A 190 -15.24 -39.27 5.27
C GLU A 190 -16.57 -39.86 4.80
N ALA A 191 -17.47 -40.20 5.72
CA ALA A 191 -18.83 -40.61 5.37
C ALA A 191 -19.55 -39.50 4.59
N ALA A 192 -20.33 -39.87 3.57
CA ALA A 192 -20.99 -38.93 2.67
C ALA A 192 -21.85 -37.90 3.43
N GLU A 193 -22.60 -38.35 4.44
CA GLU A 193 -23.43 -37.49 5.30
C GLU A 193 -22.58 -36.41 6.00
N TYR A 194 -21.48 -36.79 6.64
CA TYR A 194 -20.63 -35.86 7.36
C TYR A 194 -19.90 -34.90 6.42
N ARG A 195 -19.41 -35.39 5.28
CA ARG A 195 -18.78 -34.56 4.26
C ARG A 195 -19.75 -33.49 3.75
N THR A 196 -20.99 -33.87 3.42
CA THR A 196 -22.02 -32.93 2.97
C THR A 196 -22.37 -31.91 4.06
N ARG A 197 -22.56 -32.36 5.31
CA ARG A 197 -22.91 -31.46 6.43
C ARG A 197 -21.78 -30.47 6.75
N MET A 198 -20.53 -30.91 6.67
CA MET A 198 -19.36 -30.10 7.02
C MET A 198 -18.81 -29.27 5.86
N ASP A 199 -19.23 -29.50 4.61
CA ASP A 199 -18.71 -28.79 3.44
C ASP A 199 -18.71 -27.25 3.58
N PRO A 200 -19.80 -26.60 4.05
CA PRO A 200 -19.81 -25.16 4.32
C PRO A 200 -18.74 -24.71 5.31
N VAL A 201 -18.58 -25.47 6.41
CA VAL A 201 -17.65 -25.17 7.49
C VAL A 201 -16.20 -25.38 7.04
N VAL A 202 -15.95 -26.45 6.28
CA VAL A 202 -14.64 -26.80 5.72
C VAL A 202 -14.20 -25.74 4.73
N LYS A 203 -15.06 -25.36 3.77
CA LYS A 203 -14.78 -24.29 2.79
C LYS A 203 -14.47 -22.95 3.46
N ALA A 204 -15.30 -22.51 4.40
CA ALA A 204 -15.04 -21.28 5.14
C ALA A 204 -13.71 -21.35 5.90
N THR A 205 -13.43 -22.45 6.61
CA THR A 205 -12.17 -22.66 7.33
C THR A 205 -10.96 -22.59 6.40
N MET A 206 -11.04 -23.23 5.23
CA MET A 206 -9.97 -23.23 4.23
C MET A 206 -9.71 -21.82 3.67
N LEU A 207 -10.73 -20.97 3.50
CA LEU A 207 -10.54 -19.58 3.08
C LEU A 207 -9.85 -18.73 4.16
N TYR A 208 -10.21 -18.89 5.43
CA TYR A 208 -9.49 -18.22 6.53
C TYR A 208 -8.01 -18.62 6.57
N VAL A 209 -7.71 -19.91 6.39
CA VAL A 209 -6.33 -20.40 6.41
C VAL A 209 -5.59 -19.99 5.13
N GLY A 210 -6.22 -20.11 3.96
CA GLY A 210 -5.60 -19.77 2.67
C GLY A 210 -5.39 -18.27 2.52
N LEU A 211 -6.48 -17.49 2.53
CA LEU A 211 -6.45 -16.06 2.24
C LEU A 211 -5.97 -15.20 3.42
N LEU A 212 -6.23 -15.61 4.66
CA LEU A 212 -5.92 -14.79 5.84
C LEU A 212 -4.81 -15.38 6.72
N ARG A 213 -4.35 -16.61 6.44
CA ARG A 213 -3.31 -17.32 7.20
C ARG A 213 -3.56 -17.37 8.71
N ARG A 214 -4.82 -17.48 9.12
CA ARG A 214 -5.21 -17.63 10.53
C ARG A 214 -6.37 -18.60 10.70
N LYS A 215 -6.64 -18.98 11.95
CA LYS A 215 -7.90 -19.69 12.28
C LYS A 215 -9.10 -18.75 12.14
N PRO A 216 -10.26 -19.28 11.72
CA PRO A 216 -11.50 -18.52 11.82
C PRO A 216 -11.86 -18.20 13.28
N ASP A 217 -12.47 -17.05 13.49
CA ASP A 217 -13.23 -16.77 14.72
C ASP A 217 -14.65 -17.35 14.61
N THR A 218 -15.31 -17.57 15.75
CA THR A 218 -16.62 -18.25 15.80
C THR A 218 -17.69 -17.54 14.99
N ASN A 219 -17.75 -16.21 15.07
CA ASN A 219 -18.79 -15.43 14.40
C ASN A 219 -18.59 -15.45 12.88
N GLY A 220 -17.37 -15.19 12.42
CA GLY A 220 -17.02 -15.22 11.01
C GLY A 220 -17.21 -16.60 10.38
N LEU A 221 -16.83 -17.67 11.09
CA LEU A 221 -17.07 -19.04 10.63
C LEU A 221 -18.56 -19.33 10.46
N ASN A 222 -19.36 -19.01 11.47
CA ASN A 222 -20.80 -19.27 11.46
C ASN A 222 -21.50 -18.49 10.34
N TYR A 223 -21.11 -17.24 10.13
CA TYR A 223 -21.63 -16.40 9.05
C TYR A 223 -21.31 -16.99 7.66
N TRP A 224 -20.03 -17.25 7.36
CA TRP A 224 -19.67 -17.76 6.03
C TRP A 224 -20.20 -19.17 5.77
N ALA A 225 -20.26 -20.02 6.81
CA ALA A 225 -20.87 -21.33 6.71
C ALA A 225 -22.40 -21.25 6.52
N SER A 226 -23.09 -20.26 7.09
CA SER A 226 -24.53 -20.08 6.84
C SER A 226 -24.80 -19.64 5.41
N VAL A 227 -24.02 -18.70 4.87
CA VAL A 227 -24.14 -18.27 3.47
C VAL A 227 -24.08 -19.46 2.51
N LEU A 228 -23.13 -20.39 2.71
CA LEU A 228 -23.01 -21.59 1.88
C LEU A 228 -24.16 -22.60 2.14
N ARG A 229 -24.60 -22.75 3.38
CA ARG A 229 -25.71 -23.66 3.74
C ARG A 229 -27.03 -23.20 3.12
N ASP A 230 -27.24 -21.90 3.02
CA ASP A 230 -28.46 -21.28 2.50
C ASP A 230 -28.46 -21.18 0.96
N GLY A 231 -27.49 -21.84 0.28
CA GLY A 231 -27.39 -21.90 -1.18
C GLY A 231 -26.59 -20.77 -1.82
N GLY A 232 -25.88 -19.96 -1.04
CA GLY A 232 -24.99 -18.91 -1.54
C GLY A 232 -23.80 -19.46 -2.33
N SER A 233 -23.32 -18.68 -3.30
CA SER A 233 -22.20 -19.07 -4.15
C SER A 233 -20.88 -19.07 -3.39
N TYR A 234 -20.07 -20.12 -3.54
CA TYR A 234 -18.70 -20.16 -3.01
C TYR A 234 -17.83 -19.03 -3.57
N GLN A 235 -18.03 -18.65 -4.83
CA GLN A 235 -17.36 -17.49 -5.45
C GLN A 235 -17.74 -16.17 -4.76
N ALA A 236 -19.00 -16.02 -4.32
CA ALA A 236 -19.44 -14.82 -3.60
C ALA A 236 -18.80 -14.76 -2.20
N VAL A 237 -18.70 -15.89 -1.51
CA VAL A 237 -17.96 -15.99 -0.23
C VAL A 237 -16.51 -15.59 -0.43
N VAL A 238 -15.82 -16.14 -1.44
CA VAL A 238 -14.45 -15.77 -1.79
C VAL A 238 -14.34 -14.26 -2.07
N GLY A 239 -15.26 -13.69 -2.83
CA GLY A 239 -15.30 -12.24 -3.10
C GLY A 239 -15.41 -11.41 -1.83
N GLY A 240 -16.19 -11.86 -0.85
CA GLY A 240 -16.28 -11.23 0.47
C GLY A 240 -14.94 -11.22 1.24
N PHE A 241 -14.15 -12.29 1.15
CA PHE A 241 -12.79 -12.32 1.72
C PHE A 241 -11.84 -11.37 0.96
N LEU A 242 -11.82 -11.43 -0.38
CA LEU A 242 -10.91 -10.63 -1.21
C LEU A 242 -11.15 -9.12 -1.10
N THR A 243 -12.39 -8.70 -0.84
CA THR A 243 -12.76 -7.28 -0.67
C THR A 243 -12.68 -6.80 0.79
N GLY A 244 -12.55 -7.74 1.75
CA GLY A 244 -12.49 -7.46 3.17
C GLY A 244 -11.23 -6.71 3.61
N ASN A 245 -11.37 -5.87 4.64
CA ASN A 245 -10.27 -5.07 5.20
C ASN A 245 -9.09 -5.91 5.68
N GLU A 246 -9.37 -7.13 6.16
CA GLU A 246 -8.31 -8.00 6.67
C GLU A 246 -7.41 -8.53 5.55
N TYR A 247 -8.01 -9.03 4.45
CA TYR A 247 -7.24 -9.44 3.29
C TYR A 247 -6.46 -8.25 2.73
N ARG A 248 -7.09 -7.06 2.65
CA ARG A 248 -6.43 -5.83 2.25
C ARG A 248 -5.18 -5.55 3.09
N SER A 249 -5.35 -5.50 4.41
CA SER A 249 -4.25 -5.22 5.37
C SER A 249 -3.11 -6.22 5.23
N ARG A 250 -3.43 -7.50 5.03
CA ARG A 250 -2.43 -8.55 4.82
C ARG A 250 -1.65 -8.33 3.53
N MET A 251 -2.32 -7.99 2.44
CA MET A 251 -1.66 -7.76 1.16
C MET A 251 -0.80 -6.49 1.18
N GLU A 252 -1.28 -5.41 1.81
CA GLU A 252 -0.50 -4.18 1.99
C GLU A 252 0.79 -4.43 2.81
N ALA A 253 0.72 -5.32 3.80
CA ALA A 253 1.91 -5.74 4.56
C ALA A 253 2.89 -6.58 3.73
N LEU A 254 2.41 -7.38 2.76
CA LEU A 254 3.23 -8.24 1.91
C LEU A 254 3.77 -7.54 0.66
N TYR A 255 3.04 -6.55 0.15
CA TYR A 255 3.32 -5.85 -1.10
C TYR A 255 3.22 -4.33 -0.89
N PRO A 256 4.11 -3.73 -0.07
CA PRO A 256 4.08 -2.30 0.14
C PRO A 256 4.33 -1.56 -1.19
N GLN A 257 3.44 -0.63 -1.50
CA GLN A 257 3.47 0.22 -2.69
C GLN A 257 4.63 1.21 -2.64
N LYS A 258 5.16 1.61 -3.81
CA LYS A 258 6.17 2.68 -3.87
C LYS A 258 5.49 4.05 -3.96
N GLN A 259 5.91 4.99 -3.12
CA GLN A 259 5.58 6.40 -3.27
C GLN A 259 6.19 6.92 -4.58
N PRO A 260 5.42 7.58 -5.47
CA PRO A 260 5.92 7.97 -6.78
C PRO A 260 7.14 8.90 -6.76
N LEU A 261 7.17 9.86 -5.83
CA LEU A 261 8.18 10.92 -5.79
C LEU A 261 9.35 10.67 -4.84
N THR A 262 9.28 9.61 -4.01
CA THR A 262 10.37 9.25 -3.08
C THR A 262 10.88 7.83 -3.30
N GLY A 263 10.11 6.96 -3.96
CA GLY A 263 10.46 5.54 -4.12
C GLY A 263 10.37 4.71 -2.84
N GLU A 264 9.99 5.31 -1.71
CA GLU A 264 9.80 4.63 -0.43
C GLU A 264 8.62 3.66 -0.48
N ARG A 265 8.72 2.59 0.30
CA ARG A 265 7.68 1.55 0.39
C ARG A 265 6.71 1.85 1.53
N VAL A 266 5.43 1.96 1.20
CA VAL A 266 4.33 2.24 2.14
C VAL A 266 3.20 1.23 1.96
N ALA A 267 2.44 0.95 3.02
CA ALA A 267 1.29 0.05 2.96
C ALA A 267 0.27 0.51 1.90
N THR A 268 -0.05 1.81 1.92
CA THR A 268 -0.95 2.44 0.96
C THR A 268 -0.30 3.75 0.49
N ALA A 269 0.00 3.87 -0.80
CA ALA A 269 0.49 5.11 -1.38
C ALA A 269 -0.64 6.12 -1.53
N ARG A 270 -0.31 7.41 -1.39
CA ARG A 270 -1.28 8.47 -1.64
C ARG A 270 -1.68 8.45 -3.12
N THR A 271 -2.98 8.48 -3.38
CA THR A 271 -3.55 8.50 -4.75
C THR A 271 -3.99 9.89 -5.18
N ALA A 272 -4.01 10.86 -4.26
CA ALA A 272 -4.37 12.24 -4.52
C ALA A 272 -3.17 13.04 -5.01
N ARG A 273 -3.44 13.97 -5.91
CA ARG A 273 -2.46 14.86 -6.53
C ARG A 273 -1.50 15.60 -5.58
N ALA A 274 -0.34 15.95 -6.13
CA ALA A 274 0.72 16.71 -5.46
C ALA A 274 0.42 18.21 -5.35
N ILE A 275 1.14 18.87 -4.44
CA ILE A 275 1.19 20.33 -4.28
C ILE A 275 2.60 20.80 -4.63
N ALA A 276 2.72 21.86 -5.43
CA ALA A 276 3.98 22.52 -5.73
C ALA A 276 3.98 23.94 -5.14
N VAL A 277 5.05 24.31 -4.43
CA VAL A 277 5.14 25.59 -3.73
C VAL A 277 6.36 26.36 -4.24
N LYS A 278 6.16 27.58 -4.74
CA LYS A 278 7.27 28.48 -5.02
C LYS A 278 7.74 29.12 -3.73
N VAL A 279 8.93 28.75 -3.25
CA VAL A 279 9.47 29.15 -1.94
C VAL A 279 10.62 30.13 -2.10
N ASP A 280 10.63 31.14 -1.22
CA ASP A 280 11.72 32.12 -1.12
C ASP A 280 13.03 31.47 -0.64
N ASN A 281 14.15 31.84 -1.26
CA ASN A 281 15.48 31.44 -0.83
C ASN A 281 16.45 32.62 -0.62
N LYS A 282 15.92 33.83 -0.40
CA LYS A 282 16.74 34.94 0.09
C LYS A 282 17.10 34.71 1.57
N ASP A 283 18.26 35.21 2.00
CA ASP A 283 18.72 35.17 3.40
C ASP A 283 17.64 35.66 4.40
N SER A 284 16.94 36.75 4.09
CA SER A 284 15.86 37.32 4.93
C SER A 284 14.59 36.47 4.99
N ALA A 285 14.49 35.43 4.16
CA ALA A 285 13.40 34.46 4.17
C ALA A 285 13.78 33.12 4.81
N ARG A 286 15.06 32.91 5.15
CA ARG A 286 15.52 31.72 5.88
C ARG A 286 15.41 31.94 7.40
N PRO A 287 15.06 30.90 8.18
CA PRO A 287 14.67 29.56 7.73
C PRO A 287 13.27 29.52 7.10
N GLN A 288 13.04 28.61 6.15
CA GLN A 288 11.71 28.33 5.57
C GLN A 288 10.85 27.52 6.55
N LYS A 289 9.57 27.32 6.21
CA LYS A 289 8.65 26.43 6.95
C LYS A 289 8.36 25.16 6.15
N ASN A 290 8.54 24.01 6.80
CA ASN A 290 8.29 22.66 6.29
C ASN A 290 8.89 22.30 4.92
N LEU A 291 10.02 22.91 4.54
CA LEU A 291 10.73 22.59 3.30
C LEU A 291 11.33 21.18 3.31
N HIS A 292 11.76 20.69 4.47
CA HIS A 292 12.28 19.33 4.65
C HIS A 292 11.24 18.24 4.40
N LEU A 293 9.94 18.54 4.39
CA LEU A 293 8.89 17.54 4.13
C LEU A 293 8.58 17.37 2.63
N ALA A 294 9.30 18.05 1.77
CA ALA A 294 9.07 17.99 0.32
C ALA A 294 9.78 16.78 -0.28
N ASP A 295 9.01 15.92 -0.96
CA ASP A 295 9.52 14.77 -1.70
C ASP A 295 10.62 15.17 -2.70
N ILE A 296 10.38 16.27 -3.44
CA ILE A 296 11.32 16.85 -4.40
C ILE A 296 11.41 18.36 -4.19
N VAL A 297 12.64 18.88 -4.15
CA VAL A 297 12.91 20.33 -4.14
C VAL A 297 13.75 20.69 -5.36
N ILE A 298 13.26 21.60 -6.20
CA ILE A 298 13.99 22.12 -7.36
C ILE A 298 14.53 23.51 -7.03
N GLU A 299 15.84 23.70 -7.10
CA GLU A 299 16.51 25.00 -6.98
C GLU A 299 16.86 25.54 -8.37
N GLU A 300 16.37 26.74 -8.67
CA GLU A 300 16.62 27.44 -9.94
C GLU A 300 17.11 28.87 -9.72
N GLU A 301 17.91 29.38 -10.67
CA GLU A 301 18.22 30.80 -10.77
C GLU A 301 16.97 31.65 -11.06
N VAL A 302 16.91 32.82 -10.43
CA VAL A 302 15.97 33.90 -10.79
C VAL A 302 16.75 35.22 -10.96
N GLU A 303 16.07 36.37 -10.96
CA GLU A 303 16.75 37.67 -11.13
C GLU A 303 17.77 37.93 -10.02
N TYR A 304 18.79 38.75 -10.31
CA TYR A 304 19.82 39.21 -9.35
C TYR A 304 20.74 38.12 -8.79
N SER A 305 20.97 37.04 -9.54
CA SER A 305 21.89 35.95 -9.17
C SER A 305 21.54 35.31 -7.82
N ILE A 306 20.25 35.31 -7.46
CA ILE A 306 19.71 34.52 -6.36
C ILE A 306 18.93 33.33 -6.93
N THR A 307 18.69 32.34 -6.09
CA THR A 307 17.84 31.18 -6.41
C THR A 307 16.49 31.27 -5.72
N ARG A 308 15.54 30.48 -6.20
CA ARG A 308 14.29 30.14 -5.50
C ARG A 308 14.05 28.64 -5.57
N PHE A 309 13.24 28.13 -4.65
CA PHE A 309 12.86 26.73 -4.66
C PHE A 309 11.46 26.53 -5.24
N ILE A 310 11.26 25.38 -5.85
CA ILE A 310 9.95 24.79 -6.10
C ILE A 310 9.91 23.51 -5.26
N ALA A 311 9.14 23.51 -4.19
CA ALA A 311 9.01 22.38 -3.29
C ALA A 311 7.74 21.59 -3.65
N ILE A 312 7.90 20.31 -4.00
CA ILE A 312 6.82 19.41 -4.40
C ILE A 312 6.54 18.43 -3.27
N TYR A 313 5.29 18.41 -2.81
CA TYR A 313 4.79 17.58 -1.72
C TYR A 313 3.77 16.59 -2.25
N HIS A 314 3.96 15.30 -1.95
CA HIS A 314 2.96 14.27 -2.23
C HIS A 314 2.90 13.23 -1.10
N SER A 315 4.02 12.65 -0.71
CA SER A 315 4.07 11.62 0.35
C SER A 315 3.57 12.16 1.69
N GLU A 316 3.96 13.39 2.03
CA GLU A 316 3.52 14.12 3.21
C GLU A 316 3.08 15.54 2.82
N ILE A 317 1.91 15.99 3.31
CA ILE A 317 1.41 17.34 3.08
C ILE A 317 1.51 18.14 4.40
N PRO A 318 2.45 19.08 4.53
CA PRO A 318 2.58 19.88 5.75
C PRO A 318 1.41 20.85 5.89
N PRO A 319 0.99 21.22 7.11
CA PRO A 319 -0.17 22.12 7.31
C PRO A 319 0.07 23.54 6.80
N ILE A 320 1.32 24.02 6.84
CA ILE A 320 1.74 25.37 6.47
C ILE A 320 3.03 25.29 5.66
N VAL A 321 3.15 26.13 4.61
CA VAL A 321 4.34 26.25 3.76
C VAL A 321 4.70 27.72 3.51
N GLY A 322 5.99 28.01 3.30
CA GLY A 322 6.48 29.32 2.88
C GLY A 322 7.85 29.71 3.48
N PRO A 323 8.29 30.98 3.32
CA PRO A 323 7.57 32.06 2.63
C PRO A 323 7.36 31.78 1.13
N THR A 324 6.16 32.05 0.61
CA THR A 324 5.86 31.86 -0.82
C THR A 324 6.40 33.03 -1.65
N ARG A 325 6.70 32.75 -2.93
CA ARG A 325 7.29 33.72 -3.85
C ARG A 325 6.67 33.75 -5.23
N SER A 326 7.11 34.75 -5.99
CA SER A 326 6.63 34.96 -7.35
C SER A 326 7.07 33.84 -8.28
N VAL A 327 6.12 33.37 -9.07
CA VAL A 327 6.28 32.34 -10.11
C VAL A 327 7.11 32.86 -11.29
N ARG A 328 7.75 31.96 -12.03
CA ARG A 328 8.58 32.21 -13.22
C ARG A 328 8.19 31.27 -14.36
N THR A 329 8.56 31.60 -15.60
CA THR A 329 8.24 30.76 -16.78
C THR A 329 8.86 29.37 -16.69
N THR A 330 10.03 29.25 -16.07
CA THR A 330 10.67 27.96 -15.75
C THR A 330 9.77 27.02 -14.94
N ASP A 331 8.97 27.55 -14.00
CA ASP A 331 8.10 26.77 -13.13
C ASP A 331 7.13 25.89 -13.94
N PHE A 332 6.66 26.37 -15.10
CA PHE A 332 5.69 25.67 -15.92
C PHE A 332 6.31 24.45 -16.61
N GLY A 333 7.56 24.60 -17.09
CA GLY A 333 8.30 23.52 -17.74
C GLY A 333 8.74 22.42 -16.77
N VAL A 334 9.16 22.79 -15.57
CA VAL A 334 9.58 21.79 -14.57
C VAL A 334 8.39 21.04 -13.95
N LEU A 335 7.22 21.68 -13.82
CA LEU A 335 6.04 21.05 -13.21
C LEU A 335 5.20 20.19 -14.16
N GLY A 336 5.43 20.25 -15.47
CA GLY A 336 4.62 19.53 -16.47
C GLY A 336 4.56 18.00 -16.28
N ALA A 337 5.55 17.38 -15.66
CA ALA A 337 5.60 15.94 -15.44
C ALA A 337 4.84 15.46 -14.19
N TYR A 338 4.30 16.37 -13.38
CA TYR A 338 3.77 16.07 -12.04
C TYR A 338 2.23 15.88 -12.01
N ASN A 339 1.62 15.64 -13.17
CA ASN A 339 0.18 15.40 -13.28
C ASN A 339 -0.68 16.55 -12.67
N THR A 340 -0.47 17.75 -13.19
CA THR A 340 -1.24 18.98 -12.90
C THR A 340 -1.23 19.44 -11.44
N PRO A 341 -0.09 19.52 -10.72
CA PRO A 341 -0.06 19.83 -9.28
C PRO A 341 -0.72 21.16 -8.91
N LEU A 342 -1.15 21.30 -7.65
CA LEU A 342 -1.65 22.58 -7.11
C LEU A 342 -0.47 23.53 -6.90
N LEU A 343 -0.40 24.62 -7.67
CA LEU A 343 0.71 25.57 -7.65
C LEU A 343 0.44 26.74 -6.68
N ILE A 344 1.13 26.74 -5.55
CA ILE A 344 1.07 27.75 -4.48
C ILE A 344 2.18 28.79 -4.69
N THR A 345 1.81 30.05 -4.87
CA THR A 345 2.75 31.15 -5.17
C THR A 345 2.23 32.49 -4.63
N SER A 346 3.11 33.49 -4.54
CA SER A 346 2.69 34.87 -4.22
C SER A 346 2.20 35.65 -5.46
N GLY A 347 1.91 34.97 -6.57
CA GLY A 347 1.61 35.59 -7.87
C GLY A 347 2.85 35.75 -8.76
N GLY A 348 2.86 36.75 -9.64
CA GLY A 348 3.93 36.99 -10.62
C GLY A 348 3.74 38.34 -11.31
N ASN A 349 4.68 38.70 -12.19
CA ASN A 349 4.46 39.82 -13.11
C ASN A 349 3.25 39.50 -14.02
N SER A 350 2.54 40.52 -14.52
CA SER A 350 1.37 40.36 -15.39
C SER A 350 1.61 39.44 -16.59
N THR A 351 2.77 39.55 -17.26
CA THR A 351 3.07 38.70 -18.43
C THR A 351 3.24 37.24 -18.02
N VAL A 352 3.93 36.98 -16.91
CA VAL A 352 4.08 35.63 -16.36
C VAL A 352 2.73 35.05 -15.94
N LEU A 353 1.85 35.87 -15.33
CA LEU A 353 0.51 35.43 -14.93
C LEU A 353 -0.41 35.18 -16.14
N GLN A 354 -0.23 35.93 -17.22
CA GLN A 354 -0.91 35.67 -18.49
C GLN A 354 -0.46 34.31 -19.07
N ILE A 355 0.85 34.07 -19.15
CA ILE A 355 1.38 32.77 -19.60
C ILE A 355 0.87 31.65 -18.68
N LEU A 356 0.93 31.81 -17.34
CA LEU A 356 0.42 30.82 -16.40
C LEU A 356 -1.05 30.46 -16.67
N SER A 357 -1.88 31.40 -17.11
CA SER A 357 -3.29 31.11 -17.43
C SER A 357 -3.46 30.15 -18.61
N GLU A 358 -2.47 30.04 -19.50
CA GLU A 358 -2.44 29.07 -20.60
C GLU A 358 -2.09 27.65 -20.12
N PHE A 359 -1.41 27.53 -18.98
CA PHE A 359 -1.01 26.27 -18.34
C PHE A 359 -1.95 25.83 -17.20
N ASP A 360 -2.87 26.70 -16.78
CA ASP A 360 -3.82 26.43 -15.71
C ASP A 360 -4.89 25.44 -16.20
N GLY A 361 -4.99 24.29 -15.53
CA GLY A 361 -5.85 23.18 -15.91
C GLY A 361 -5.17 22.11 -16.77
N THR A 362 -3.96 22.36 -17.27
CA THR A 362 -3.20 21.40 -18.08
C THR A 362 -1.93 20.95 -17.34
N ALA A 363 -0.96 21.84 -17.17
CA ALA A 363 0.31 21.51 -16.50
C ALA A 363 0.28 21.74 -14.99
N VAL A 364 -0.54 22.70 -14.51
CA VAL A 364 -0.70 23.01 -13.08
C VAL A 364 -2.13 23.48 -12.80
N LEU A 365 -2.52 23.55 -11.53
CA LEU A 365 -3.65 24.39 -11.11
C LEU A 365 -3.17 25.57 -10.29
N ASN A 366 -3.41 26.78 -10.78
CA ASN A 366 -2.95 28.01 -10.13
C ASN A 366 -3.74 28.28 -8.84
N ARG A 367 -3.02 28.34 -7.71
CA ARG A 367 -3.57 28.50 -6.37
C ARG A 367 -2.84 29.58 -5.59
N ASN A 368 -2.62 30.72 -6.23
CA ASN A 368 -1.93 31.89 -5.68
C ASN A 368 -2.78 32.73 -4.69
N GLU A 369 -2.16 33.75 -4.07
CA GLU A 369 -2.81 34.66 -3.09
C GLU A 369 -4.09 35.32 -3.61
N LYS A 370 -4.22 35.55 -4.93
CA LYS A 370 -5.41 36.14 -5.53
C LYS A 370 -6.51 35.11 -5.81
N THR A 371 -6.16 33.88 -6.17
CA THR A 371 -7.16 32.85 -6.53
C THR A 371 -7.73 32.14 -5.29
N VAL A 372 -6.95 32.01 -4.21
CA VAL A 372 -7.42 31.41 -2.94
C VAL A 372 -6.98 32.26 -1.73
N PRO A 373 -7.45 33.51 -1.60
CA PRO A 373 -6.96 34.44 -0.57
C PRO A 373 -7.09 33.90 0.85
N ALA A 374 -8.14 33.12 1.14
CA ALA A 374 -8.37 32.53 2.46
C ALA A 374 -7.27 31.54 2.91
N ALA A 375 -6.50 30.98 1.98
CA ALA A 375 -5.39 30.09 2.29
C ALA A 375 -4.14 30.83 2.74
N TYR A 376 -4.01 32.12 2.41
CA TYR A 376 -2.77 32.88 2.59
C TYR A 376 -2.82 33.75 3.85
N PHE A 377 -1.67 33.93 4.49
CA PHE A 377 -1.52 34.83 5.64
C PHE A 377 -0.10 35.39 5.74
N ARG A 378 0.03 36.53 6.42
CA ARG A 378 1.33 37.19 6.66
C ARG A 378 1.86 36.84 8.05
N ASN A 379 3.12 36.43 8.13
CA ASN A 379 3.84 36.31 9.39
C ASN A 379 4.42 37.69 9.78
N ASN A 380 3.80 38.35 10.75
CA ASN A 380 4.19 39.71 11.17
C ASN A 380 5.57 39.80 11.84
N SER A 381 6.20 38.67 12.16
CA SER A 381 7.57 38.64 12.68
C SER A 381 8.63 38.83 11.58
N ARG A 382 8.22 38.92 10.31
CA ARG A 382 9.10 39.06 9.15
C ARG A 382 8.71 40.25 8.27
N PRO A 383 9.68 40.97 7.70
CA PRO A 383 9.38 42.07 6.80
C PRO A 383 8.80 41.55 5.47
N ALA A 384 7.89 42.33 4.91
CA ALA A 384 7.51 42.12 3.52
C ALA A 384 8.74 42.35 2.61
N PRO A 385 8.90 41.59 1.52
CA PRO A 385 7.94 40.62 1.01
C PRO A 385 8.23 39.15 1.42
N HIS A 386 9.05 38.91 2.46
CA HIS A 386 9.54 37.59 2.91
C HIS A 386 8.63 36.90 3.94
N ASN A 387 7.35 37.27 3.96
CA ASN A 387 6.46 36.98 5.08
C ASN A 387 5.11 36.36 4.68
N LEU A 388 4.90 36.01 3.42
CA LEU A 388 3.65 35.37 2.95
C LEU A 388 3.73 33.85 3.10
N TYR A 389 2.73 33.23 3.73
CA TYR A 389 2.65 31.78 3.91
C TYR A 389 1.28 31.27 3.45
N ALA A 390 1.16 29.97 3.19
CA ALA A 390 -0.07 29.33 2.76
C ALA A 390 -0.44 28.13 3.66
N ARG A 391 -1.75 27.93 3.85
CA ARG A 391 -2.35 26.75 4.52
C ARG A 391 -2.73 25.72 3.47
N THR A 392 -2.08 24.56 3.49
CA THR A 392 -2.23 23.53 2.44
C THR A 392 -3.60 22.87 2.44
N ALA A 393 -4.23 22.68 3.60
CA ALA A 393 -5.57 22.09 3.69
C ALA A 393 -6.62 22.95 2.95
N THR A 394 -6.55 24.27 3.09
CA THR A 394 -7.43 25.21 2.36
C THR A 394 -7.17 25.17 0.86
N ILE A 395 -5.90 25.05 0.44
CA ILE A 395 -5.55 24.88 -0.97
C ILE A 395 -6.09 23.57 -1.53
N LEU A 396 -5.92 22.44 -0.83
CA LEU A 396 -6.44 21.14 -1.24
C LEU A 396 -7.97 21.16 -1.39
N GLY A 397 -8.69 21.78 -0.45
CA GLY A 397 -10.15 21.90 -0.51
C GLY A 397 -10.67 22.84 -1.59
N SER A 398 -9.81 23.66 -2.23
CA SER A 398 -10.21 24.63 -3.25
C SER A 398 -10.17 24.09 -4.69
N ALA A 399 -9.82 22.81 -4.87
CA ALA A 399 -9.59 22.22 -6.18
C ALA A 399 -10.38 20.92 -6.36
N PRO A 400 -10.74 20.56 -7.61
CA PRO A 400 -11.29 19.25 -7.89
C PRO A 400 -10.29 18.15 -7.50
N ALA A 401 -10.82 16.96 -7.26
CA ALA A 401 -10.00 15.77 -7.07
C ALA A 401 -9.09 15.56 -8.29
N GLY A 402 -7.87 15.12 -8.04
CA GLY A 402 -6.88 14.78 -9.06
C GLY A 402 -6.07 13.58 -8.60
N SER A 403 -5.40 12.92 -9.54
CA SER A 403 -4.62 11.71 -9.29
C SER A 403 -3.17 12.00 -8.90
N ALA A 404 -2.52 11.00 -8.31
CA ALA A 404 -1.11 11.02 -7.95
C ALA A 404 -0.22 11.35 -9.16
N PRO A 405 0.96 11.95 -8.94
CA PRO A 405 1.95 12.13 -9.99
C PRO A 405 2.54 10.77 -10.41
N GLN A 406 3.12 10.74 -11.62
CA GLN A 406 4.03 9.66 -12.01
C GLN A 406 5.37 9.78 -11.26
N ALA A 407 6.16 8.70 -11.27
CA ALA A 407 7.51 8.77 -10.74
C ALA A 407 8.42 9.63 -11.64
N ILE A 408 9.10 10.61 -11.05
CA ILE A 408 9.98 11.54 -11.79
C ILE A 408 11.38 10.96 -11.96
N PHE A 409 11.85 10.20 -10.97
CA PHE A 409 13.12 9.50 -10.97
C PHE A 409 12.90 8.00 -10.72
N ARG A 410 13.95 7.21 -10.98
CA ARG A 410 13.98 5.79 -10.64
C ARG A 410 14.75 5.60 -9.35
N TYR A 411 14.23 4.76 -8.46
CA TYR A 411 14.80 4.51 -7.13
C TYR A 411 15.23 3.06 -7.00
N ARG A 412 16.27 2.83 -6.17
CA ARG A 412 16.65 1.51 -5.69
C ARG A 412 15.55 0.94 -4.79
N GLU A 413 15.70 -0.32 -4.40
CA GLU A 413 14.90 -0.87 -3.30
C GLU A 413 15.40 -0.33 -1.95
N PRO A 414 14.50 -0.10 -0.97
CA PRO A 414 14.91 0.33 0.36
C PRO A 414 15.99 -0.58 0.97
N GLY A 415 17.05 0.02 1.51
CA GLY A 415 18.19 -0.70 2.09
C GLY A 415 19.24 -1.18 1.08
N VAL A 416 18.98 -1.09 -0.23
CA VAL A 416 19.98 -1.41 -1.26
C VAL A 416 20.93 -0.23 -1.47
N ARG A 417 22.23 -0.49 -1.25
CA ARG A 417 23.32 0.48 -1.43
C ARG A 417 23.64 0.69 -2.91
N SER A 418 24.19 1.86 -3.25
CA SER A 418 24.68 2.12 -4.60
C SER A 418 25.91 1.26 -4.91
N SER A 419 25.83 0.47 -5.98
CA SER A 419 26.97 -0.31 -6.52
C SER A 419 27.83 0.47 -7.51
N VAL A 420 27.39 1.68 -7.90
CA VAL A 420 28.05 2.56 -8.87
C VAL A 420 28.42 3.91 -8.23
N GLY A 421 29.43 4.58 -8.80
CA GLY A 421 29.92 5.88 -8.34
C GLY A 421 31.10 5.81 -7.37
N ALA A 422 31.82 6.92 -7.29
CA ALA A 422 32.96 7.10 -6.40
C ALA A 422 32.51 7.67 -5.04
N ALA A 423 33.24 7.37 -3.96
CA ALA A 423 33.01 8.08 -2.70
C ALA A 423 33.40 9.57 -2.83
N THR A 424 32.66 10.45 -2.17
CA THR A 424 32.91 11.90 -2.20
C THR A 424 32.53 12.54 -0.86
N ASN A 425 33.07 13.73 -0.59
CA ASN A 425 32.63 14.56 0.52
C ASN A 425 31.45 15.45 0.13
N GLY A 426 31.21 15.68 -1.17
CA GLY A 426 30.03 16.33 -1.71
C GLY A 426 30.31 17.33 -2.83
N VAL A 427 29.53 18.41 -2.88
CA VAL A 427 29.55 19.38 -3.99
C VAL A 427 29.35 20.80 -3.51
N ARG A 428 29.96 21.75 -4.22
CA ARG A 428 29.67 23.18 -4.14
C ARG A 428 29.05 23.65 -5.45
N ILE A 429 28.01 24.48 -5.36
CA ILE A 429 27.33 25.10 -6.50
C ILE A 429 27.26 26.60 -6.23
N ASP A 430 27.91 27.39 -7.08
CA ASP A 430 28.00 28.84 -6.94
C ASP A 430 27.00 29.53 -7.87
N PHE A 431 25.79 29.79 -7.38
CA PHE A 431 24.78 30.55 -8.13
C PHE A 431 25.01 32.07 -8.12
N GLY A 432 26.19 32.53 -7.69
CA GLY A 432 26.50 33.95 -7.51
C GLY A 432 26.17 34.43 -6.09
N ALA A 433 24.98 34.99 -5.87
CA ALA A 433 24.60 35.47 -4.52
C ALA A 433 24.24 34.32 -3.56
N ASN A 434 24.04 33.12 -4.09
CA ASN A 434 23.78 31.90 -3.34
C ASN A 434 24.90 30.87 -3.57
N ASP A 435 25.86 30.81 -2.66
CA ASP A 435 26.89 29.77 -2.62
C ASP A 435 26.40 28.58 -1.81
N VAL A 436 26.10 27.47 -2.48
CA VAL A 436 25.48 26.28 -1.88
C VAL A 436 26.51 25.17 -1.79
N SER A 437 26.51 24.41 -0.70
CA SER A 437 27.25 23.15 -0.64
C SER A 437 26.43 22.06 0.01
N TYR A 438 26.55 20.85 -0.54
CA TYR A 438 26.01 19.63 0.03
C TYR A 438 27.18 18.78 0.48
N ARG A 439 27.13 18.31 1.74
CA ARG A 439 28.16 17.42 2.29
C ARG A 439 27.53 16.14 2.82
N TRP A 440 28.15 15.01 2.53
CA TRP A 440 27.66 13.73 3.04
C TRP A 440 27.83 13.67 4.56
N ASP A 441 26.74 13.40 5.28
CA ASP A 441 26.75 13.08 6.70
C ASP A 441 26.36 11.60 6.90
N PRO A 442 27.30 10.72 7.29
CA PRO A 442 27.02 9.29 7.45
C PRO A 442 26.08 8.98 8.62
N PHE A 443 25.94 9.88 9.59
CA PHE A 443 25.05 9.71 10.75
C PHE A 443 23.62 10.16 10.42
N ALA A 444 23.47 11.25 9.68
CA ALA A 444 22.18 11.67 9.13
C ALA A 444 21.76 10.83 7.90
N ARG A 445 22.69 10.08 7.30
CA ARG A 445 22.52 9.31 6.05
C ARG A 445 22.02 10.15 4.86
N GLY A 446 22.31 11.44 4.88
CA GLY A 446 21.87 12.41 3.88
C GLY A 446 22.93 13.46 3.56
N TRP A 447 22.60 14.36 2.64
CA TRP A 447 23.48 15.39 2.12
C TRP A 447 23.22 16.73 2.80
N GLN A 448 23.87 16.99 3.93
CA GLN A 448 23.71 18.23 4.68
C GLN A 448 23.94 19.45 3.79
N ARG A 449 22.92 20.29 3.67
CA ARG A 449 22.95 21.52 2.88
C ARG A 449 23.47 22.69 3.70
N THR A 450 24.36 23.45 3.11
CA THR A 450 24.81 24.76 3.59
C THR A 450 24.60 25.79 2.49
N GLN A 451 24.35 27.03 2.88
CA GLN A 451 24.26 28.16 1.96
C GLN A 451 24.91 29.39 2.57
N ASN A 452 25.75 30.06 1.78
CA ASN A 452 26.50 31.25 2.18
C ASN A 452 27.28 31.01 3.49
N GLY A 453 27.89 29.83 3.60
CA GLY A 453 28.68 29.40 4.77
C GLY A 453 27.88 29.00 6.01
N ARG A 454 26.54 28.97 5.96
CA ARG A 454 25.67 28.61 7.10
C ARG A 454 24.94 27.30 6.84
N VAL A 455 24.79 26.47 7.87
CA VAL A 455 23.91 25.29 7.82
C VAL A 455 22.49 25.73 7.48
N HIS A 456 21.89 25.07 6.49
CA HIS A 456 20.51 25.35 6.13
C HIS A 456 19.60 24.55 7.06
N SER A 457 18.95 25.24 7.98
CA SER A 457 17.97 24.67 8.90
C SER A 457 16.57 25.23 8.68
N MET A 458 15.61 24.55 9.28
CA MET A 458 14.22 24.93 9.45
C MET A 458 14.03 25.79 10.69
N ASP A 459 12.82 26.35 10.86
CA ASP A 459 12.50 27.20 12.00
C ASP A 459 12.43 26.45 13.34
N ASP A 460 12.22 25.13 13.29
CA ASP A 460 12.29 24.21 14.44
C ASP A 460 13.70 23.65 14.71
N GLY A 461 14.70 24.06 13.91
CA GLY A 461 16.09 23.59 14.04
C GLY A 461 16.43 22.34 13.22
N THR A 462 15.46 21.73 12.53
CA THR A 462 15.71 20.59 11.64
C THR A 462 16.70 20.98 10.54
N ILE A 463 17.75 20.19 10.35
CA ILE A 463 18.77 20.43 9.33
C ILE A 463 18.30 19.84 8.00
N ILE A 464 18.48 20.58 6.91
CA ILE A 464 18.23 20.07 5.56
C ILE A 464 19.37 19.12 5.16
N ALA A 465 19.04 17.85 4.96
CA ALA A 465 19.97 16.81 4.53
C ALA A 465 19.27 15.75 3.67
N PRO A 466 18.87 16.06 2.41
CA PRO A 466 18.16 15.11 1.56
C PRO A 466 18.96 13.85 1.27
N ASP A 467 18.28 12.74 0.96
CA ASP A 467 18.90 11.48 0.59
C ASP A 467 19.66 11.56 -0.75
N ASN A 468 19.19 12.42 -1.65
CA ASN A 468 19.73 12.58 -2.99
C ASN A 468 19.90 14.05 -3.36
N VAL A 469 21.00 14.34 -4.06
CA VAL A 469 21.20 15.62 -4.76
C VAL A 469 21.48 15.33 -6.22
N VAL A 470 20.71 15.92 -7.13
CA VAL A 470 20.85 15.80 -8.57
C VAL A 470 21.18 17.18 -9.12
N VAL A 471 22.41 17.39 -9.58
CA VAL A 471 22.79 18.64 -10.24
C VAL A 471 22.69 18.42 -11.74
N GLN A 472 21.68 19.05 -12.35
CA GLN A 472 21.46 19.02 -13.79
C GLN A 472 22.16 20.22 -14.41
N GLU A 473 23.15 19.96 -15.26
CA GLU A 473 23.71 21.03 -16.10
C GLU A 473 22.59 21.53 -17.04
N THR A 474 22.21 22.79 -16.85
CA THR A 474 21.02 23.38 -17.46
C THR A 474 21.37 24.63 -18.23
N LYS A 475 20.89 24.71 -19.47
CA LYS A 475 20.98 25.94 -20.27
C LYS A 475 19.94 26.94 -19.77
N TYR A 476 20.38 28.17 -19.57
CA TYR A 476 19.50 29.30 -19.25
C TYR A 476 19.44 30.29 -20.42
N VAL A 477 18.24 30.78 -20.71
CA VAL A 477 17.96 31.83 -21.71
C VAL A 477 17.22 33.00 -21.06
N PRO A 478 17.22 34.21 -21.64
CA PRO A 478 16.33 35.27 -21.21
C PRO A 478 14.85 34.85 -21.32
N SER A 479 14.06 35.07 -20.27
CA SER A 479 12.63 34.76 -20.27
C SER A 479 11.90 35.62 -21.30
N ILE A 480 10.92 35.01 -21.97
CA ILE A 480 10.02 35.73 -22.88
C ILE A 480 9.13 36.76 -22.14
N ALA A 481 8.94 36.59 -20.84
CA ALA A 481 8.11 37.47 -20.02
C ALA A 481 8.88 38.70 -19.50
N ASP A 482 10.18 38.55 -19.27
CA ASP A 482 11.12 39.60 -18.86
C ASP A 482 12.54 39.17 -19.22
N GLY A 483 13.20 39.90 -20.13
CA GLY A 483 14.53 39.56 -20.62
C GLY A 483 15.64 39.61 -19.55
N ASN A 484 15.39 40.19 -18.38
CA ASN A 484 16.33 40.16 -17.25
C ASN A 484 16.16 38.93 -16.35
N THR A 485 15.09 38.17 -16.55
CA THR A 485 14.81 36.94 -15.81
C THR A 485 15.43 35.76 -16.52
N PRO A 486 16.32 34.99 -15.87
CA PRO A 486 16.81 33.74 -16.46
C PRO A 486 15.70 32.69 -16.48
N GLU A 487 15.59 31.97 -17.59
CA GLU A 487 14.67 30.85 -17.79
C GLU A 487 15.47 29.57 -18.07
N ALA A 488 15.29 28.57 -17.21
CA ALA A 488 15.94 27.27 -17.37
C ALA A 488 15.22 26.44 -18.43
N ILE A 489 15.98 25.86 -19.37
CA ILE A 489 15.46 24.92 -20.37
C ILE A 489 15.39 23.53 -19.73
N SER A 490 14.20 23.16 -19.26
CA SER A 490 13.98 21.94 -18.46
C SER A 490 13.59 20.69 -19.25
N ALA A 491 13.56 20.75 -20.59
CA ALA A 491 13.29 19.62 -21.48
C ALA A 491 14.43 19.48 -22.50
N GLY A 492 14.70 18.26 -22.95
CA GLY A 492 15.87 17.88 -23.73
C GLY A 492 16.79 16.98 -22.93
N GLY A 493 18.06 17.37 -22.77
CA GLY A 493 19.03 16.62 -21.97
C GLY A 493 20.34 17.37 -21.79
N GLY A 494 21.18 16.86 -20.90
CA GLY A 494 22.46 17.48 -20.56
C GLY A 494 23.29 16.56 -19.67
N ARG A 495 24.43 17.06 -19.21
CA ARG A 495 25.25 16.36 -18.21
C ARG A 495 24.58 16.41 -16.84
N VAL A 496 24.77 15.35 -16.05
CA VAL A 496 24.25 15.27 -14.68
C VAL A 496 25.33 14.79 -13.72
N HIS A 497 25.23 15.32 -12.51
CA HIS A 497 26.03 14.95 -11.35
C HIS A 497 25.08 14.48 -10.25
N VAL A 498 25.11 13.19 -9.94
CA VAL A 498 24.21 12.57 -8.96
C VAL A 498 24.97 12.22 -7.70
N TYR A 499 24.47 12.70 -6.57
CA TYR A 499 24.96 12.44 -5.23
C TYR A 499 23.91 11.63 -4.47
N THR A 500 24.23 10.37 -4.15
CA THR A 500 23.30 9.43 -3.52
C THR A 500 24.09 8.40 -2.72
N ASP A 501 23.64 8.03 -1.51
CA ASP A 501 24.30 7.01 -0.68
C ASP A 501 25.81 7.27 -0.44
N GLY A 502 26.20 8.54 -0.23
CA GLY A 502 27.60 8.96 -0.07
C GLY A 502 28.47 8.79 -1.34
N LYS A 503 27.86 8.49 -2.48
CA LYS A 503 28.51 8.35 -3.78
C LYS A 503 28.23 9.54 -4.68
N TYR A 504 29.17 9.79 -5.59
CA TYR A 504 29.04 10.70 -6.71
C TYR A 504 29.15 9.93 -8.03
N ILE A 505 28.21 10.18 -8.93
CA ILE A 505 28.06 9.54 -10.23
C ILE A 505 27.90 10.63 -11.30
N THR A 506 28.69 10.53 -12.36
CA THR A 506 28.58 11.38 -13.56
C THR A 506 27.82 10.66 -14.66
N GLY A 507 27.12 11.44 -15.47
CA GLY A 507 26.31 10.88 -16.54
C GLY A 507 25.54 11.91 -17.35
N THR A 508 24.43 11.49 -17.94
CA THR A 508 23.48 12.33 -18.64
C THR A 508 22.09 12.28 -18.00
N TRP A 509 21.38 13.40 -18.07
CA TRP A 509 19.94 13.44 -17.86
C TRP A 509 19.25 13.63 -19.21
N THR A 510 18.10 12.97 -19.40
CA THR A 510 17.22 13.19 -20.55
C THR A 510 15.78 13.31 -20.09
N ARG A 511 15.05 14.20 -20.75
CA ARG A 511 13.63 14.49 -20.52
C ARG A 511 13.02 14.99 -21.83
N PRO A 512 12.51 14.10 -22.71
CA PRO A 512 12.17 14.46 -24.09
C PRO A 512 11.20 15.65 -24.20
N THR A 513 10.17 15.69 -23.37
CA THR A 513 9.21 16.79 -23.27
C THR A 513 9.03 17.22 -21.81
N VAL A 514 8.39 18.38 -21.59
CA VAL A 514 8.03 18.85 -20.24
C VAL A 514 7.03 17.93 -19.52
N ALA A 515 6.34 17.03 -20.23
CA ALA A 515 5.42 16.07 -19.61
C ALA A 515 6.14 14.77 -19.18
N ASP A 516 7.35 14.52 -19.67
CA ASP A 516 8.08 13.29 -19.41
C ASP A 516 8.85 13.34 -18.09
N PRO A 517 9.02 12.19 -17.41
CA PRO A 517 9.92 12.07 -16.27
C PRO A 517 11.39 12.18 -16.69
N THR A 518 12.27 12.39 -15.71
CA THR A 518 13.71 12.49 -15.97
C THR A 518 14.35 11.10 -15.94
N THR A 519 15.07 10.76 -17.01
CA THR A 519 15.95 9.59 -17.04
C THR A 519 17.38 10.00 -16.72
N LEU A 520 18.02 9.28 -15.80
CA LEU A 520 19.42 9.47 -15.41
C LEU A 520 20.23 8.25 -15.85
N THR A 521 21.30 8.47 -16.59
CA THR A 521 22.16 7.41 -17.14
C THR A 521 23.61 7.73 -16.86
N ASP A 522 24.39 6.76 -16.37
CA ASP A 522 25.82 6.94 -16.11
C ASP A 522 26.65 7.00 -17.40
N ASP A 523 27.92 7.34 -17.28
CA ASP A 523 28.85 7.43 -18.42
C ASP A 523 29.07 6.10 -19.17
N ASN A 524 28.66 4.97 -18.59
CA ASN A 524 28.71 3.64 -19.22
C ASN A 524 27.38 3.24 -19.87
N GLY A 525 26.36 4.11 -19.83
CA GLY A 525 25.03 3.82 -20.39
C GLY A 525 24.08 3.08 -19.44
N ASN A 526 24.45 2.87 -18.17
CA ASN A 526 23.60 2.20 -17.19
C ASN A 526 22.65 3.19 -16.49
N PRO A 527 21.43 2.78 -16.10
CA PRO A 527 20.54 3.63 -15.32
C PRO A 527 21.14 4.01 -13.96
N ILE A 528 21.09 5.30 -13.62
CA ILE A 528 21.38 5.78 -12.27
C ILE A 528 20.07 5.69 -11.47
N LEU A 529 20.08 4.87 -10.41
CA LEU A 529 18.97 4.76 -9.47
C LEU A 529 19.27 5.61 -8.23
N LEU A 530 18.27 6.25 -7.66
CA LEU A 530 18.39 7.07 -6.44
C LEU A 530 18.14 6.24 -5.16
N THR A 531 18.61 6.72 -4.01
CA THR A 531 18.19 6.21 -2.69
C THR A 531 16.71 6.56 -2.51
N PRO A 532 15.85 5.63 -2.05
CA PRO A 532 14.49 6.00 -1.67
C PRO A 532 14.49 7.10 -0.60
N GLY A 533 13.78 8.20 -0.84
CA GLY A 533 13.72 9.37 0.04
C GLY A 533 13.70 10.70 -0.72
N GLU A 534 14.05 11.78 -0.03
CA GLU A 534 14.01 13.15 -0.55
C GLU A 534 15.01 13.37 -1.68
N THR A 535 14.62 14.11 -2.72
CA THR A 535 15.51 14.46 -3.84
C THR A 535 15.57 15.96 -4.07
N TRP A 536 16.77 16.53 -3.95
CA TRP A 536 17.00 17.93 -4.29
C TRP A 536 17.64 18.03 -5.67
N VAL A 537 17.02 18.81 -6.56
CA VAL A 537 17.47 19.03 -7.93
C VAL A 537 18.00 20.46 -8.02
N ALA A 538 19.26 20.62 -8.42
CA ALA A 538 19.84 21.91 -8.72
C ALA A 538 19.93 22.08 -10.24
N LEU A 539 19.21 23.06 -10.77
CA LEU A 539 19.33 23.47 -12.18
C LEU A 539 20.49 24.47 -12.26
N ALA A 540 21.69 23.97 -12.53
CA ALA A 540 22.91 24.77 -12.48
C ALA A 540 23.52 24.94 -13.86
N ARG A 541 24.11 26.10 -14.12
CA ARG A 541 25.00 26.26 -15.27
C ARG A 541 26.28 25.45 -15.06
N PRO A 542 26.89 24.89 -16.11
CA PRO A 542 28.10 24.07 -15.98
C PRO A 542 29.23 24.79 -15.21
N GLU A 543 29.42 26.09 -15.45
CA GLU A 543 30.46 26.91 -14.84
C GLU A 543 30.30 27.13 -13.31
N PHE A 544 29.13 26.79 -12.74
CA PHE A 544 28.84 27.00 -11.32
C PHE A 544 29.21 25.80 -10.44
N ILE A 545 29.61 24.68 -11.04
CA ILE A 545 29.72 23.40 -10.33
C ILE A 545 31.19 23.14 -9.95
N THR A 546 31.44 22.89 -8.65
CA THR A 546 32.77 22.49 -8.15
C THR A 546 32.65 21.29 -7.22
N GLN A 547 33.29 20.18 -7.57
CA GLN A 547 33.32 18.96 -6.76
C GLN A 547 34.17 19.17 -5.49
N ARG A 548 33.80 18.53 -4.36
CA ARG A 548 34.50 18.63 -3.07
C ARG A 548 34.87 17.28 -2.44
#